data_AF-A0A8S7LGP2-F1
#
_entry.id   AF-A0A8S7LGP2-F1
#
_cell.length_a   1.000
_cell.length_b   1.000
_cell.length_c   1.000
_cell.angle_alpha   90.00
_cell.angle_beta   90.00
_cell.angle_gamma   90.00
#
_symmetry.space_group_name_H-M   'P 1'
#
loop_
_entity.id
_entity.type
_entity.pdbx_description
1 polymer ?
#
loop_
_entity_poly.entity_id
_entity_poly.type
_entity_poly.pdbx_seq_one_letter_code
_entity_poly.pdbx_strand_id
1 'polypeptide(L)' 'MQFVMRLAREFRRADWRRMLSEMSATELGEWGDYFRMQSFSDVWMDAQFASLKA' A
#
# COMPACT_ATOMS: atom_id res chain seq x y z
N MET A 1 9.11 6.72 0.68
CA MET A 1 9.56 5.43 0.09
C MET A 1 8.77 4.22 0.58
N GLN A 2 8.48 4.09 1.88
CA GLN A 2 7.69 2.93 2.37
C GLN A 2 6.29 2.80 1.76
N PHE A 3 5.59 3.91 1.52
CA PHE A 3 4.27 3.92 0.88
C PHE A 3 4.28 3.23 -0.50
N VAL A 4 5.20 3.62 -1.37
CA VAL A 4 5.31 3.07 -2.73
C VAL A 4 5.60 1.56 -2.71
N MET A 5 6.44 1.09 -1.78
CA MET A 5 6.73 -0.33 -1.65
C MET A 5 5.53 -1.13 -1.13
N ARG A 6 4.75 -0.56 -0.20
CA ARG A 6 3.50 -1.16 0.28
C ARG A 6 2.43 -1.18 -0.80
N LEU A 7 2.32 -0.09 -1.56
CA LEU A 7 1.42 0.02 -2.71
C LEU A 7 1.75 -1.04 -3.77
N ALA A 8 3.03 -1.17 -4.15
CA ALA A 8 3.45 -2.20 -5.09
C ALA A 8 3.16 -3.63 -4.56
N ARG A 9 3.36 -3.88 -3.27
CA ARG A 9 2.98 -5.14 -2.61
C ARG A 9 1.48 -5.42 -2.67
N GLU A 10 0.64 -4.40 -2.47
CA GLU A 10 -0.82 -4.53 -2.57
C GLU A 10 -1.24 -4.96 -3.99
N PHE A 11 -0.57 -4.41 -5.00
CA PHE A 11 -0.71 -4.85 -6.40
C PHE A 11 -0.02 -6.19 -6.71
N ARG A 12 0.58 -6.86 -5.72
CA ARG A 12 1.41 -8.08 -5.83
C ARG A 12 2.55 -7.95 -6.84
N ARG A 13 3.08 -6.75 -6.99
CA ARG A 13 4.17 -6.40 -7.91
C ARG A 13 5.41 -6.00 -7.11
N ALA A 14 6.54 -6.64 -7.39
CA ALA A 14 7.83 -6.26 -6.78
C ALA A 14 8.49 -5.07 -7.51
N ASP A 15 8.04 -4.79 -8.74
CA ASP A 15 8.60 -3.78 -9.66
C ASP A 15 8.03 -2.38 -9.44
N TRP A 16 8.17 -1.86 -8.22
CA TRP A 16 7.64 -0.55 -7.83
C TRP A 16 8.13 0.62 -8.71
N ARG A 17 9.34 0.54 -9.25
CA ARG A 17 9.89 1.56 -10.18
C ARG A 17 9.11 1.62 -11.48
N ARG A 18 8.77 0.46 -12.04
CA ARG A 18 8.00 0.36 -13.27
C ARG A 18 6.55 0.76 -13.01
N MET A 19 5.98 0.33 -11.89
CA MET A 19 4.67 0.78 -11.43
C MET A 19 4.59 2.30 -11.31
N LEU A 20 5.59 2.95 -10.70
CA LEU A 20 5.64 4.42 -10.63
C LEU A 20 5.80 5.09 -11.99
N SER A 21 6.56 4.48 -12.92
CA SER A 21 6.71 5.01 -14.27
C SER A 21 5.44 4.88 -15.11
N GLU A 22 4.59 3.91 -14.79
CA GLU A 22 3.30 3.67 -15.44
C GLU A 22 2.18 4.52 -14.82
N MET A 23 2.40 5.10 -13.62
CA MET A 23 1.40 5.80 -12.82
C MET A 23 1.61 7.30 -12.85
N SER A 24 0.52 8.06 -13.06
CA SER A 24 0.58 9.52 -13.02
C SER A 24 0.75 10.05 -11.59
N ALA A 25 1.26 11.28 -11.46
CA ALA A 25 1.38 11.94 -10.15
C ALA A 25 0.02 12.12 -9.46
N THR A 26 -1.04 12.32 -10.24
CA THR A 26 -2.43 12.41 -9.75
C THR A 26 -2.92 11.07 -9.21
N GLU A 27 -2.78 9.98 -9.99
CA GLU A 27 -3.15 8.63 -9.54
C GLU A 27 -2.39 8.24 -8.26
N LEU A 28 -1.10 8.56 -8.17
CA LEU A 28 -0.32 8.28 -6.96
C LEU A 28 -0.86 9.05 -5.75
N GLY A 29 -1.32 10.29 -5.95
CA GLY A 29 -1.97 11.10 -4.92
C GLY A 29 -3.31 10.52 -4.47
N GLU A 30 -4.14 10.09 -5.42
CA GLU A 30 -5.42 9.44 -5.15
C GLU A 30 -5.26 8.13 -4.37
N TRP A 31 -4.26 7.31 -4.72
CA TRP A 31 -3.90 6.14 -3.90
C TRP A 31 -3.44 6.54 -2.50
N GLY A 32 -2.71 7.65 -2.38
CA GLY A 32 -2.30 8.20 -1.09
C GLY A 32 -3.49 8.54 -0.19
N ASP A 33 -4.51 9.20 -0.74
CA ASP A 33 -5.73 9.55 -0.03
C ASP A 33 -6.61 8.32 0.27
N TYR A 34 -6.70 7.38 -0.68
CA TYR A 34 -7.40 6.11 -0.48
C TYR A 34 -6.79 5.31 0.68
N PHE A 35 -5.47 5.12 0.69
CA PHE A 35 -4.79 4.34 1.73
C PHE A 35 -4.67 5.07 3.08
N ARG A 36 -5.03 6.36 3.11
CA ARG A 36 -5.19 7.11 4.35
C ARG A 36 -6.49 6.75 5.07
N MET A 37 -7.53 6.43 4.31
CA MET A 37 -8.83 5.98 4.84
C MET A 37 -8.90 4.45 4.98
N GLN A 38 -8.20 3.71 4.11
CA GLN A 38 -8.12 2.25 4.10
C GLN A 38 -6.67 1.82 4.34
N SER A 39 -6.35 1.26 5.51
CA SER A 39 -4.97 0.80 5.75
C SER A 39 -4.58 -0.32 4.78
N PHE A 40 -3.29 -0.41 4.42
CA PHE A 40 -2.76 -1.53 3.61
C PHE A 40 -3.08 -2.89 4.22
N SER A 41 -3.30 -3.90 3.38
CA SER A 41 -3.71 -5.24 3.81
C SER A 41 -2.72 -5.87 4.81
N ASP A 42 -1.42 -5.66 4.62
CA ASP A 42 -0.38 -6.14 5.55
C ASP A 42 -0.48 -5.49 6.95
N VAL A 43 -0.84 -4.20 7.02
CA VAL A 43 -1.06 -3.50 8.30
C VAL A 43 -2.31 -4.04 8.99
N TRP A 44 -3.35 -4.39 8.21
CA TRP A 44 -4.52 -5.08 8.74
C TRP A 44 -4.17 -6.50 9.20
N MET A 45 -3.34 -7.26 8.48
CA MET A 45 -2.92 -8.59 8.92
C MET A 45 -2.16 -8.51 10.25
N ASP A 46 -1.15 -7.64 10.37
CA ASP A 46 -0.42 -7.46 11.63
C ASP A 46 -1.35 -6.96 12.75
N ALA A 47 -2.28 -6.05 12.46
CA ALA A 47 -3.24 -5.55 13.44
C ALA A 47 -4.25 -6.63 13.88
N GLN A 48 -4.71 -7.48 12.95
CA GLN A 48 -5.62 -8.58 13.21
C GLN A 48 -4.91 -9.69 14.00
N PHE A 49 -3.68 -10.07 13.64
CA PHE A 49 -2.86 -11.00 14.40
C PHE A 49 -2.44 -10.45 15.77
N ALA A 50 -2.18 -9.15 15.89
CA ALA A 50 -1.95 -8.49 17.17
C ALA A 50 -3.22 -8.52 18.04
N SER A 51 -4.41 -8.32 17.46
CA SER A 51 -5.68 -8.44 18.18
C SER A 51 -6.09 -9.87 18.54
N LEU A 52 -5.50 -10.87 17.88
CA LEU A 52 -5.69 -12.30 18.18
C LEU A 52 -4.83 -12.80 19.36
N LYS A 53 -3.98 -11.94 19.94
CA LYS A 53 -3.36 -12.15 21.26
C LYS A 53 -4.11 -11.33 22.31
N ALA A 54 -5.25 -11.83 22.75
CA ALA A 54 -5.91 -11.45 24.00
C ALA A 54 -6.34 -12.71 24.74
#